data_AF-A0A392MAX3-F1
#
_entry.id   AF-A0A392MAX3-F1
#
_cell.length_a   1.000
_cell.length_b   1.000
_cell.length_c   1.000
_cell.angle_alpha   90.00
_cell.angle_beta   90.00
_cell.angle_gamma   90.00
#
_symmetry.space_group_name_H-M   'P 1'
#
loop_
_entity.id
_entity.type
_entity.pdbx_description
1 polymer ?
#
loop_
_entity_poly.entity_id
_entity_poly.type
_entity_poly.pdbx_seq_one_letter_code
_entity_poly.pdbx_strand_id
1 'polypeptide(L)'
;MFKFLLQHCSLVTGHLTTKVDVFSFGVILMELITGRKAIDDSQPEDSMHIVPWFRRVHLNKDSLHKVIDPAIDLNDETLASIHTVAELAGHCSAEEPYQRPNMTHVVHVLLNLVDQWKPSDSNSEDI
;
A
#
# COMPACT_ATOMS: atom_id res chain seq x y z
N MET A 1 -7.25 -10.24 2.07
CA MET A 1 -6.32 -11.03 1.22
C MET A 1 -7.02 -11.98 0.23
N PHE A 2 -7.72 -13.04 0.67
CA PHE A 2 -8.33 -14.05 -0.24
C PHE A 2 -9.39 -13.51 -1.23
N LYS A 3 -10.17 -12.50 -0.86
CA LYS A 3 -11.19 -11.91 -1.77
C LYS A 3 -10.60 -11.19 -2.99
N PHE A 4 -9.44 -10.54 -2.84
CA PHE A 4 -8.80 -9.78 -3.93
C PHE A 4 -8.12 -10.69 -4.96
N LEU A 5 -7.46 -11.73 -4.45
CA LEU A 5 -6.86 -12.80 -5.25
C LEU A 5 -7.91 -13.57 -6.06
N LEU A 6 -9.09 -13.83 -5.49
CA LEU A 6 -10.17 -14.53 -6.20
C LEU A 6 -10.74 -13.71 -7.37
N GLN A 7 -10.90 -12.39 -7.24
CA GLN A 7 -11.47 -11.57 -8.34
C GLN A 7 -10.49 -11.40 -9.52
N HIS A 8 -9.18 -11.23 -9.26
CA HIS A 8 -8.19 -11.00 -10.32
C HIS A 8 -7.56 -12.29 -10.88
N CYS A 9 -7.38 -13.34 -10.06
CA CYS A 9 -6.72 -14.57 -10.51
C CYS A 9 -7.66 -15.53 -11.24
N SER A 10 -8.97 -15.52 -10.95
CA SER A 10 -9.92 -16.48 -11.55
C SER A 10 -10.39 -16.10 -12.95
N LEU A 11 -10.42 -14.81 -13.31
CA LEU A 11 -10.99 -14.36 -14.58
C LEU A 11 -9.99 -14.29 -15.75
N VAL A 12 -8.67 -14.18 -15.49
CA VAL A 12 -7.74 -13.76 -16.56
C VAL A 12 -6.75 -14.85 -17.01
N THR A 13 -6.25 -15.76 -16.16
CA THR A 13 -5.17 -16.67 -16.64
C THR A 13 -4.97 -18.01 -15.94
N GLY A 14 -5.60 -18.32 -14.79
CA GLY A 14 -5.40 -19.62 -14.14
C GLY A 14 -3.94 -19.95 -13.75
N HIS A 15 -3.02 -18.98 -13.82
CA HIS A 15 -1.62 -19.13 -13.47
C HIS A 15 -1.30 -18.27 -12.25
N LEU A 16 -1.00 -18.91 -11.12
CA LEU A 16 -0.31 -18.24 -10.01
C LEU A 16 1.06 -17.82 -10.52
N THR A 17 1.23 -16.52 -10.79
CA THR A 17 2.52 -15.94 -11.17
C THR A 17 3.04 -15.09 -10.03
N THR A 18 4.37 -14.95 -9.93
CA THR A 18 5.03 -14.05 -8.97
C THR A 18 4.50 -12.60 -9.05
N LYS A 19 3.94 -12.20 -10.20
CA LYS A 19 3.33 -10.88 -10.41
C LYS A 19 1.98 -10.70 -9.72
N VAL A 20 1.27 -11.80 -9.42
CA VAL A 20 0.04 -11.76 -8.61
C VAL A 20 0.38 -11.52 -7.13
N ASP A 21 1.50 -12.09 -6.66
CA ASP A 21 2.01 -11.83 -5.31
C ASP A 21 2.45 -10.36 -5.17
N VAL A 22 3.17 -9.82 -6.15
CA VAL A 22 3.54 -8.39 -6.19
C VAL A 22 2.30 -7.49 -6.14
N PHE A 23 1.26 -7.82 -6.92
CA PHE A 23 0.03 -7.04 -6.90
C PHE A 23 -0.63 -7.05 -5.53
N SER A 24 -0.77 -8.25 -4.94
CA SER A 24 -1.38 -8.41 -3.63
C SER A 24 -0.58 -7.69 -2.55
N PHE A 25 0.75 -7.68 -2.66
CA PHE A 25 1.61 -6.90 -1.79
C PHE A 25 1.37 -5.40 -1.92
N GLY A 26 1.22 -4.89 -3.15
CA GLY A 26 0.83 -3.49 -3.40
C GLY A 26 -0.50 -3.12 -2.73
N VAL A 27 -1.49 -4.00 -2.76
CA VAL A 27 -2.77 -3.80 -2.05
C VAL A 27 -2.55 -3.71 -0.54
N ILE A 28 -1.74 -4.61 0.02
CA ILE A 28 -1.43 -4.61 1.47
C ILE A 28 -0.75 -3.30 1.86
N LEU A 29 0.19 -2.78 1.05
CA LEU A 29 0.81 -1.48 1.32
C LEU A 29 -0.23 -0.35 1.37
N MET A 30 -1.24 -0.36 0.49
CA MET A 30 -2.34 0.62 0.53
C MET A 30 -3.22 0.45 1.78
N GLU A 31 -3.52 -0.78 2.19
CA GLU A 31 -4.24 -1.05 3.44
C GLU A 31 -3.47 -0.51 4.65
N LEU A 32 -2.15 -0.71 4.69
CA LEU A 32 -1.28 -0.21 5.76
C LEU A 32 -1.19 1.32 5.82
N ILE A 33 -1.08 1.99 4.66
CA ILE A 33 -1.01 3.46 4.61
C ILE A 33 -2.33 4.08 5.10
N THR A 34 -3.46 3.47 4.78
CA THR A 34 -4.78 4.12 4.92
C THR A 34 -5.63 3.60 6.07
N GLY A 35 -5.25 2.46 6.67
CA GLY A 35 -6.06 1.77 7.66
C GLY A 35 -7.37 1.18 7.10
N ARG A 36 -7.58 1.23 5.78
CA ARG A 36 -8.80 0.75 5.11
C ARG A 36 -8.65 -0.68 4.63
N LYS A 37 -9.76 -1.41 4.60
CA LYS A 37 -9.83 -2.75 3.99
C LYS A 37 -9.75 -2.64 2.47
N ALA A 38 -9.12 -3.61 1.82
CA ALA A 38 -9.00 -3.63 0.36
C ALA A 38 -10.36 -3.58 -0.37
N ILE A 39 -11.37 -4.23 0.21
CA ILE A 39 -12.78 -4.12 -0.19
C ILE A 39 -13.54 -3.67 1.05
N ASP A 40 -14.16 -2.50 0.95
CA ASP A 40 -14.92 -1.89 2.04
C ASP A 40 -16.36 -1.63 1.58
N ASP A 41 -17.25 -2.56 1.92
CA ASP A 41 -18.67 -2.54 1.52
C ASP A 41 -19.45 -1.37 2.17
N SER A 42 -18.86 -0.66 3.13
CA SER A 42 -19.48 0.53 3.75
C SER A 42 -19.31 1.80 2.91
N GLN A 43 -18.47 1.75 1.88
CA GLN A 43 -18.09 2.89 1.07
C GLN A 43 -18.90 2.94 -0.24
N PRO A 44 -19.05 4.12 -0.86
CA PRO A 44 -19.60 4.25 -2.20
C PRO A 44 -18.90 3.33 -3.21
N GLU A 45 -19.61 2.94 -4.27
CA GLU A 45 -19.11 2.04 -5.33
C GLU A 45 -17.73 2.48 -5.87
N ASP A 46 -17.52 3.78 -6.05
CA ASP A 46 -16.26 4.34 -6.54
C ASP A 46 -15.09 4.19 -5.57
N SER A 47 -15.33 4.07 -4.26
CA SER A 47 -14.31 3.94 -3.20
C SER A 47 -14.33 2.59 -2.48
N MET A 48 -15.22 1.67 -2.87
CA MET A 48 -15.33 0.32 -2.32
C MET A 48 -14.04 -0.49 -2.54
N HIS A 49 -13.43 -0.36 -3.72
CA HIS A 49 -12.16 -1.01 -4.04
C HIS A 49 -10.98 -0.06 -3.81
N ILE A 50 -10.04 -0.46 -2.94
CA ILE A 50 -8.93 0.40 -2.55
C ILE A 50 -8.02 0.77 -3.71
N VAL A 51 -7.73 -0.14 -4.65
CA VAL A 51 -6.76 0.08 -5.73
C VAL A 51 -7.18 1.24 -6.67
N PRO A 52 -8.35 1.20 -7.34
CA PRO A 52 -8.76 2.29 -8.22
C PRO A 52 -8.96 3.60 -7.46
N TRP A 53 -9.43 3.55 -6.21
CA TRP A 53 -9.60 4.72 -5.36
C TRP A 53 -8.25 5.35 -4.98
N PHE A 54 -7.30 4.54 -4.49
CA PHE A 54 -5.99 4.99 -4.05
C PHE A 54 -5.19 5.58 -5.20
N ARG A 55 -5.29 5.02 -6.42
CA ARG A 55 -4.68 5.64 -7.62
C ARG A 55 -5.15 7.08 -7.83
N ARG A 56 -6.44 7.38 -7.63
CA ARG A 56 -6.96 8.75 -7.78
C ARG A 56 -6.44 9.68 -6.70
N VAL A 57 -6.35 9.19 -5.46
CA VAL A 57 -5.83 9.95 -4.32
C VAL A 57 -4.32 10.19 -4.47
N HIS A 58 -3.56 9.18 -4.87
CA HIS A 58 -2.11 9.27 -5.02
C HIS A 58 -1.67 10.31 -6.08
N LEU A 59 -2.47 10.52 -7.14
CA LEU A 59 -2.20 11.55 -8.15
C LEU A 59 -2.20 12.98 -7.59
N ASN A 60 -2.85 13.21 -6.45
CA ASN A 60 -2.86 14.51 -5.78
C ASN A 60 -2.20 14.39 -4.40
N LYS A 61 -0.95 14.90 -4.29
CA LYS A 61 -0.14 14.82 -3.07
C LYS A 61 -0.84 15.35 -1.82
N ASP A 62 -1.60 16.45 -1.95
CA ASP A 62 -2.33 17.05 -0.83
C ASP A 62 -3.51 16.18 -0.36
N SER A 63 -4.01 15.30 -1.25
CA SER A 63 -5.08 14.37 -0.92
C SER A 63 -4.57 13.10 -0.25
N LEU A 64 -3.33 12.68 -0.52
CA LEU A 64 -2.72 11.53 0.16
C LEU A 64 -2.62 11.78 1.66
N HIS A 65 -2.14 12.96 2.07
CA HIS A 65 -2.02 13.32 3.49
C HIS A 65 -3.33 13.18 4.28
N LYS A 66 -4.47 13.43 3.64
CA LYS A 66 -5.80 13.37 4.28
C LYS A 66 -6.35 11.96 4.45
N VAL A 67 -5.75 10.96 3.79
CA VAL A 67 -6.22 9.57 3.82
C VAL A 67 -5.26 8.64 4.55
N ILE A 68 -4.16 9.17 5.08
CA ILE A 68 -3.23 8.40 5.91
C ILE A 68 -3.98 7.98 7.19
N ASP A 69 -3.74 6.75 7.62
CA ASP A 69 -4.31 6.21 8.86
C ASP A 69 -4.01 7.17 10.03
N PRO A 70 -5.05 7.67 10.75
CA PRO A 70 -4.86 8.53 11.92
C PRO A 70 -4.04 7.90 13.05
N ALA A 71 -3.86 6.57 13.05
CA ALA A 71 -3.00 5.88 14.01
C ALA A 71 -1.50 6.06 13.72
N ILE A 72 -1.13 6.58 12.55
CA ILE A 72 0.26 6.87 12.18
C ILE A 72 0.63 8.27 12.68
N ASP A 73 1.66 8.35 13.52
CA ASP A 73 2.23 9.63 13.94
C ASP A 73 2.93 10.31 12.75
N LEU A 74 2.41 11.46 12.33
CA LEU A 74 2.87 12.16 11.13
C LEU A 74 3.89 13.24 11.50
N ASN A 75 5.12 13.02 11.04
CA ASN A 75 6.18 14.02 10.97
C ASN A 75 6.74 14.08 9.53
N ASP A 76 7.60 15.05 9.24
CA ASP A 76 8.13 15.27 7.89
C ASP A 76 8.87 14.04 7.33
N GLU A 77 9.60 13.31 8.17
CA GLU A 77 10.34 12.09 7.81
C GLU A 77 9.40 10.92 7.48
N THR A 78 8.40 10.70 8.32
CA THR A 78 7.40 9.65 8.15
C THR A 78 6.52 9.94 6.94
N LEU A 79 6.16 11.20 6.70
CA LEU A 79 5.42 11.61 5.52
C LEU A 79 6.21 11.34 4.22
N ALA A 80 7.51 11.65 4.21
CA ALA A 80 8.38 11.33 3.07
C ALA A 80 8.48 9.81 2.81
N SER A 81 8.56 9.02 3.89
CA SER A 81 8.55 7.56 3.81
C SER A 81 7.22 7.04 3.26
N ILE A 82 6.09 7.56 3.73
CA ILE A 82 4.74 7.20 3.24
C ILE A 82 4.59 7.53 1.75
N HIS A 83 5.08 8.68 1.29
CA HIS A 83 5.04 9.01 -0.14
C HIS A 83 5.81 7.98 -0.99
N THR A 84 6.97 7.55 -0.53
CA THR A 84 7.78 6.51 -1.20
C THR A 84 7.05 5.17 -1.23
N VAL A 85 6.45 4.75 -0.11
CA VAL A 85 5.67 3.51 -0.04
C VAL A 85 4.41 3.59 -0.91
N ALA A 86 3.75 4.75 -0.97
CA ALA A 86 2.56 4.97 -1.79
C ALA A 86 2.87 4.85 -3.30
N GLU A 87 3.99 5.41 -3.74
CA GLU A 87 4.47 5.28 -5.12
C GLU A 87 4.81 3.81 -5.44
N LEU A 88 5.53 3.14 -4.54
CA LEU A 88 5.84 1.72 -4.68
C LEU A 88 4.57 0.85 -4.76
N ALA A 89 3.58 1.13 -3.92
CA ALA A 89 2.27 0.45 -3.93
C ALA A 89 1.53 0.64 -5.26
N GLY A 90 1.60 1.86 -5.82
CA GLY A 90 1.07 2.17 -7.15
C GLY A 90 1.69 1.30 -8.25
N HIS A 91 3.02 1.18 -8.26
CA HIS A 91 3.72 0.32 -9.21
C HIS A 91 3.43 -1.17 -9.00
N CYS A 92 3.42 -1.64 -7.75
CA CYS A 92 3.10 -3.04 -7.43
C CYS A 92 1.71 -3.45 -7.90
N SER A 93 0.74 -2.55 -7.75
CA SER A 93 -0.66 -2.76 -8.12
C SER A 93 -0.99 -2.34 -9.57
N ALA A 94 0.01 -2.16 -10.45
CA ALA A 94 -0.23 -1.81 -11.86
C ALA A 94 -1.16 -2.82 -12.54
N GLU A 95 -2.01 -2.33 -13.43
CA GLU A 95 -2.98 -3.16 -14.16
C GLU A 95 -2.26 -4.24 -14.95
N GLU A 96 -1.26 -3.81 -15.73
CA GLU A 96 -0.45 -4.71 -16.53
C GLU A 96 0.66 -5.40 -15.72
N PRO A 97 0.74 -6.76 -15.72
CA PRO A 97 1.74 -7.50 -14.93
C PRO A 97 3.19 -7.15 -15.24
N TYR A 98 3.50 -6.77 -16.48
CA TYR A 98 4.87 -6.42 -16.88
C TYR A 98 5.33 -5.06 -16.35
N GLN A 99 4.40 -4.17 -16.00
CA GLN A 99 4.69 -2.87 -15.38
C GLN A 99 4.99 -2.99 -13.88
N ARG A 100 4.59 -4.11 -13.26
CA ARG A 100 4.85 -4.37 -11.85
C ARG A 100 6.34 -4.63 -11.65
N PRO A 101 6.98 -4.11 -10.59
CA PRO A 101 8.38 -4.40 -10.29
C PRO A 101 8.58 -5.88 -9.91
N ASN A 102 9.83 -6.31 -9.83
CA ASN A 102 10.17 -7.60 -9.22
C ASN A 102 10.18 -7.46 -7.69
N MET A 103 9.82 -8.51 -6.96
CA MET A 103 9.81 -8.48 -5.49
C MET A 103 11.15 -8.08 -4.89
N THR A 104 12.27 -8.45 -5.51
CA THR A 104 13.60 -7.99 -5.08
C THR A 104 13.74 -6.46 -5.08
N HIS A 105 13.18 -5.80 -6.10
CA HIS A 105 13.19 -4.34 -6.17
C HIS A 105 12.28 -3.73 -5.11
N VAL A 106 11.09 -4.32 -4.90
CA VAL A 106 10.16 -3.90 -3.84
C VAL A 106 10.83 -3.94 -2.46
N VAL A 107 11.48 -5.06 -2.13
CA VAL A 107 12.21 -5.22 -0.86
C VAL A 107 13.35 -4.22 -0.75
N HIS A 108 14.13 -3.99 -1.82
CA HIS A 108 15.22 -3.03 -1.80
C HIS A 108 14.75 -1.60 -1.46
N VAL A 109 13.64 -1.16 -2.06
CA VAL A 109 13.05 0.16 -1.75
C VAL A 109 12.63 0.24 -0.28
N LEU A 110 11.95 -0.80 0.23
CA LEU A 110 11.50 -0.83 1.63
C LEU A 110 12.66 -0.87 2.63
N LEU A 111 13.72 -1.64 2.34
CA LEU A 111 14.90 -1.72 3.21
C LEU A 111 15.57 -0.35 3.40
N ASN A 112 15.69 0.44 2.34
CA ASN A 112 16.25 1.79 2.42
C ASN A 112 15.46 2.72 3.34
N LEU A 113 14.16 2.45 3.57
CA LEU A 113 13.31 3.20 4.51
C LEU A 113 13.46 2.66 5.95
N VAL A 114 13.58 1.35 6.12
CA VAL A 114 13.76 0.73 7.45
C VAL A 114 15.11 1.12 8.07
N ASP A 115 16.16 1.23 7.27
CA ASP A 115 17.49 1.66 7.76
C ASP A 115 17.47 3.11 8.31
N GLN A 116 16.49 3.92 7.90
CA GLN A 116 16.27 5.27 8.40
C GLN A 116 15.39 5.30 9.65
N TRP A 117 14.50 4.31 9.79
CA TRP A 117 13.55 4.25 10.89
C TRP A 117 14.24 3.98 12.23
N LYS A 118 13.97 4.87 13.20
CA LYS A 118 14.35 4.67 14.60
C LYS A 118 13.09 4.37 15.41
N PRO A 119 13.07 3.29 16.21
CA PRO A 119 11.98 3.07 17.14
C PRO A 119 11.90 4.26 18.10
N SER A 120 10.70 4.84 18.24
CA SER A 120 10.44 5.84 19.26
C SER A 120 10.52 5.16 20.62
N ASP A 121 11.55 5.47 21.40
CA ASP A 121 11.68 5.05 22.80
C ASP A 121 10.56 5.71 23.63
N SER A 122 9.39 5.08 23.65
CA SER A 122 8.34 5.38 24.63
C SER A 122 8.55 4.52 25.87
N ASN A 123 9.71 4.68 26.52
CA ASN A 123 9.90 4.23 27.90
C ASN A 123 9.52 5.37 28.86
N SER A 124 8.22 5.57 29.00
CA SER A 124 7.56 6.21 30.15
C SER A 124 6.43 5.22 30.51
N GLU A 125 6.37 4.54 31.64
CA GLU A 125 6.80 4.75 33.02
C GLU A 125 7.14 3.36 33.64
N ASP A 126 7.96 3.25 34.68
CA ASP A 126 7.46 2.90 36.02
C ASP A 126 8.44 3.36 37.13
N ILE A 127 7.98 4.34 37.92
CA ILE A 127 8.28 4.70 39.33
C ILE A 127 9.68 5.22 39.68
#